data_AF-A0A1Q3ZEZ9-F1
#
_entry.id   AF-A0A1Q3ZEZ9-F1
#
_cell.length_a   1.000
_cell.length_b   1.000
_cell.length_c   1.000
_cell.angle_alpha   90.00
_cell.angle_beta   90.00
_cell.angle_gamma   90.00
#
_symmetry.space_group_name_H-M   'P 1'
#
loop_
_entity.id
_entity.type
_entity.pdbx_description
1 polymer ?
#
loop_
_entity_poly.entity_id
_entity_poly.type
_entity_poly.pdbx_seq_one_letter_code
_entity_poly.pdbx_strand_id
1 'polypeptide(L)'
;MKKIVLGILGNILCLNVFNAQIGINTATPDETAAIDIQSPANEVRGALLPRVSRLERLSITNPASSLLVFDTDEKIFYYFDGNRWVGLLPKENPNSSYPNNNTPDVSPKVKGDLIIDSGRVQTPNLNVTGFSSNALVPTGAIIMWSGSIASIPSGWALCDGSFYIYNLNGNMTFFPKPDLRGKFIAGYDPSNTDYSTIGNSSGTNQVTLEKANLPRHQHTIGEGSDGGTFSQDGNHSHLIGYDSQQKSGGNTGTDVVRGYPGNTGNVSTSGAGAHRHTGTTGDGTSDGLNAQPFDNRPVYYVLAYIIKLP
;
A
#
# COMPACT_ATOMS: atom_id res chain seq x y z
N MET A 1 -57.98 87.53 2.66
CA MET A 1 -56.81 86.63 2.62
C MET A 1 -56.60 85.79 3.90
N LYS A 2 -56.82 86.31 5.11
CA LYS A 2 -56.62 85.54 6.38
C LYS A 2 -57.54 84.30 6.57
N LYS A 3 -58.77 84.31 6.02
CA LYS A 3 -59.73 83.18 6.17
C LYS A 3 -59.45 81.99 5.25
N ILE A 4 -58.76 82.21 4.12
CA ILE A 4 -58.40 81.15 3.16
C ILE A 4 -57.14 80.39 3.65
N VAL A 5 -56.20 81.11 4.27
CA VAL A 5 -54.99 80.50 4.86
C VAL A 5 -55.32 79.57 6.04
N LEU A 6 -56.34 79.90 6.85
CA LEU A 6 -56.78 79.06 7.97
C LEU A 6 -57.46 77.76 7.50
N GLY A 7 -58.16 77.78 6.35
CA GLY A 7 -58.77 76.59 5.75
C GLY A 7 -57.74 75.64 5.12
N ILE A 8 -56.65 76.18 4.57
CA ILE A 8 -55.55 75.39 3.98
C ILE A 8 -54.66 74.80 5.08
N LEU A 9 -54.39 75.54 6.18
CA LEU A 9 -53.67 74.99 7.35
C LEU A 9 -54.48 73.90 8.08
N GLY A 10 -55.81 74.01 8.13
CA GLY A 10 -56.67 72.98 8.73
C GLY A 10 -56.72 71.68 7.92
N ASN A 11 -56.55 71.73 6.59
CA ASN A 11 -56.57 70.56 5.71
C ASN A 11 -55.23 69.79 5.71
N ILE A 12 -54.11 70.49 5.96
CA ILE A 12 -52.77 69.88 6.08
C ILE A 12 -52.57 69.16 7.43
N LEU A 13 -53.37 69.47 8.46
CA LEU A 13 -53.25 68.88 9.80
C LEU A 13 -53.90 67.49 9.95
N CYS A 14 -54.49 66.92 8.89
CA CYS A 14 -55.27 65.68 8.96
C CYS A 14 -54.75 64.52 8.09
N LEU A 15 -53.59 64.64 7.45
CA LEU A 15 -52.96 63.53 6.71
C LEU A 15 -52.04 62.71 7.64
N ASN A 16 -52.60 62.20 8.74
CA ASN A 16 -51.93 61.10 9.45
C ASN A 16 -52.29 59.82 8.70
N VAL A 17 -51.32 59.26 7.98
CA VAL A 17 -51.43 57.93 7.39
C VAL A 17 -51.36 56.95 8.55
N PHE A 18 -52.52 56.55 9.08
CA PHE A 18 -52.58 55.53 10.13
C PHE A 18 -52.18 54.20 9.49
N ASN A 19 -50.96 53.74 9.76
CA ASN A 19 -50.55 52.38 9.44
C ASN A 19 -51.35 51.42 10.33
N ALA A 20 -52.04 50.45 9.72
CA ALA A 20 -52.78 49.41 10.45
C ALA A 20 -51.79 48.34 10.96
N GLN A 21 -51.00 48.68 11.98
CA GLN A 21 -50.16 47.73 12.71
C GLN A 21 -50.92 47.16 13.91
N ILE A 22 -50.81 45.85 14.14
CA ILE A 22 -51.47 45.17 15.26
C ILE A 22 -50.47 45.05 16.41
N GLY A 23 -50.66 45.89 17.44
CA GLY A 23 -49.99 45.74 18.73
C GLY A 23 -50.85 44.94 19.71
N ILE A 24 -50.28 43.89 20.31
CA ILE A 24 -50.92 43.18 21.43
C ILE A 24 -50.05 43.38 22.67
N ASN A 25 -50.64 43.99 23.71
CA ASN A 25 -49.96 44.42 24.95
C ASN A 25 -48.80 45.41 24.74
N THR A 26 -48.74 46.11 23.61
CA THR A 26 -47.82 47.24 23.37
C THR A 26 -48.58 48.40 22.73
N ALA A 27 -48.37 49.62 23.24
CA ALA A 27 -48.93 50.84 22.67
C ALA A 27 -48.07 51.41 21.52
N THR A 28 -46.84 50.90 21.39
CA THR A 28 -45.86 51.30 20.38
C THR A 28 -45.30 50.04 19.71
N PRO A 29 -46.06 49.40 18.80
CA PRO A 29 -45.54 48.32 17.98
C PRO A 29 -44.30 48.77 17.22
N ASP A 30 -43.33 47.87 17.06
CA ASP A 30 -42.16 48.13 16.22
C ASP A 30 -42.58 48.54 14.79
N GLU A 31 -41.94 49.58 14.24
CA GLU A 31 -42.29 50.15 12.93
C GLU A 31 -42.14 49.15 11.77
N THR A 32 -41.36 48.08 11.96
CA THR A 32 -41.15 47.02 10.96
C THR A 32 -42.11 45.84 11.11
N ALA A 33 -42.92 45.81 12.17
CA ALA A 33 -43.80 44.69 12.49
C ALA A 33 -45.24 44.94 12.02
N ALA A 34 -45.77 44.01 11.20
CA ALA A 34 -47.22 43.97 10.94
C ALA A 34 -48.01 43.50 12.17
N ILE A 35 -47.39 42.67 13.02
CA ILE A 35 -47.90 42.21 14.31
C ILE A 35 -46.75 42.20 15.33
N ASP A 36 -46.94 42.91 16.44
CA ASP A 36 -46.01 42.93 17.58
C ASP A 36 -46.76 42.47 18.83
N ILE A 37 -46.27 41.40 19.46
CA ILE A 37 -46.89 40.80 20.64
C ILE A 37 -45.87 40.85 21.78
N GLN A 38 -46.16 41.67 22.77
CA GLN A 38 -45.33 41.74 23.98
C GLN A 38 -46.00 41.00 25.13
N SER A 39 -45.16 40.45 26.01
CA SER A 39 -45.63 39.89 27.27
C SER A 39 -45.94 41.01 28.26
N PRO A 40 -47.01 40.91 29.08
CA PRO A 40 -47.22 41.83 30.20
C PRO A 40 -46.03 41.85 31.16
N ALA A 41 -45.73 43.00 31.75
CA ALA A 41 -44.58 43.19 32.64
C ALA A 41 -44.64 42.34 33.93
N ASN A 42 -45.84 41.99 34.37
CA ASN A 42 -46.12 41.27 35.60
C ASN A 42 -46.37 39.77 35.40
N GLU A 43 -46.46 39.29 34.15
CA GLU A 43 -46.70 37.88 33.85
C GLU A 43 -46.10 37.51 32.49
N VAL A 44 -45.16 36.57 32.47
CA VAL A 44 -44.51 36.11 31.24
C VAL A 44 -45.46 35.16 30.49
N ARG A 45 -45.89 35.57 29.29
CA ARG A 45 -46.77 34.82 28.38
C ARG A 45 -46.12 34.73 27.00
N GLY A 46 -46.43 33.66 26.27
CA GLY A 46 -46.02 33.46 24.88
C GLY A 46 -47.20 33.51 23.90
N ALA A 47 -46.93 33.30 22.62
CA ALA A 47 -47.94 33.17 21.58
C ALA A 47 -48.14 31.70 21.19
N LEU A 48 -49.39 31.25 21.14
CA LEU A 48 -49.75 29.98 20.50
C LEU A 48 -50.04 30.23 19.02
N LEU A 49 -49.27 29.60 18.15
CA LEU A 49 -49.49 29.58 16.71
C LEU A 49 -50.43 28.42 16.34
N PRO A 50 -51.01 28.40 15.12
CA PRO A 50 -51.89 27.32 14.69
C PRO A 50 -51.25 25.94 14.91
N ARG A 51 -51.93 25.10 15.69
CA ARG A 51 -51.49 23.75 16.02
C ARG A 51 -52.22 22.77 15.11
N VAL A 52 -51.46 22.03 14.31
CA VAL A 52 -51.98 21.09 13.32
C VAL A 52 -51.23 19.76 13.46
N SER A 53 -51.89 18.64 13.23
CA SER A 53 -51.21 17.35 13.04
C SER A 53 -50.38 17.38 11.76
N ARG A 54 -49.51 16.38 11.59
CA ARG A 54 -48.72 16.22 10.37
C ARG A 54 -49.62 16.07 9.15
N LEU A 55 -50.69 15.31 9.27
CA LEU A 55 -51.64 15.09 8.19
C LEU A 55 -52.38 16.38 7.82
N GLU A 56 -52.79 17.18 8.80
CA GLU A 56 -53.43 18.47 8.58
C GLU A 56 -52.48 19.49 7.97
N ARG A 57 -51.22 19.56 8.40
CA ARG A 57 -50.20 20.43 7.79
C ARG A 57 -49.99 20.10 6.31
N LEU A 58 -49.88 18.81 5.99
CA LEU A 58 -49.66 18.34 4.62
C LEU A 58 -50.91 18.47 3.74
N SER A 59 -52.11 18.60 4.32
CA SER A 59 -53.35 18.79 3.57
C SER A 59 -53.69 20.26 3.26
N ILE A 60 -52.93 21.22 3.80
CA ILE A 60 -53.07 22.64 3.44
C ILE A 60 -52.77 22.79 1.94
N THR A 61 -53.80 23.14 1.17
CA THR A 61 -53.69 23.36 -0.28
C THR A 61 -53.15 24.76 -0.56
N ASN A 62 -52.16 24.88 -1.45
CA ASN A 62 -51.49 26.13 -1.81
C ASN A 62 -51.06 26.99 -0.60
N PRO A 63 -50.25 26.45 0.33
CA PRO A 63 -49.79 27.21 1.48
C PRO A 63 -48.98 28.44 1.03
N ALA A 64 -49.23 29.58 1.67
CA ALA A 64 -48.47 30.80 1.40
C ALA A 64 -47.01 30.64 1.87
N SER A 65 -46.07 31.25 1.13
CA SER A 65 -44.69 31.36 1.61
C SER A 65 -44.67 32.07 2.98
N SER A 66 -43.83 31.57 3.89
CA SER A 66 -43.74 31.96 5.29
C SER A 66 -44.96 31.63 6.16
N LEU A 67 -45.90 30.79 5.71
CA LEU A 67 -46.97 30.27 6.58
C LEU A 67 -46.38 29.43 7.71
N LEU A 68 -46.59 29.84 8.96
CA LEU A 68 -46.03 29.22 10.16
C LEU A 68 -47.07 28.43 10.96
N VAL A 69 -46.76 27.18 11.29
CA VAL A 69 -47.60 26.29 12.10
C VAL A 69 -46.77 25.50 13.10
N PHE A 70 -47.40 25.04 14.18
CA PHE A 70 -46.83 24.07 15.10
C PHE A 70 -47.37 22.67 14.79
N ASP A 71 -46.49 21.77 14.35
CA ASP A 71 -46.85 20.37 14.09
C ASP A 71 -46.96 19.60 15.43
N THR A 72 -48.16 19.14 15.77
CA THR A 72 -48.42 18.48 17.05
C THR A 72 -47.93 17.05 17.11
N ASP A 73 -47.66 16.40 15.98
CA ASP A 73 -47.14 15.03 15.96
C ASP A 73 -45.62 15.05 16.11
N GLU A 74 -44.95 15.92 15.36
CA GLU A 74 -43.50 16.05 15.36
C GLU A 74 -42.96 17.00 16.45
N LYS A 75 -43.84 17.80 17.08
CA LYS A 75 -43.50 18.79 18.12
C LYS A 75 -42.52 19.87 17.64
N ILE A 76 -42.61 20.26 16.36
CA ILE A 76 -41.70 21.21 15.71
C ILE A 76 -42.51 22.33 15.04
N PHE A 77 -41.96 23.55 15.06
CA PHE A 77 -42.49 24.64 14.24
C PHE A 77 -42.07 24.46 12.78
N TYR A 78 -43.02 24.61 11.88
CA TYR A 78 -42.82 24.50 10.44
C TYR A 78 -43.24 25.80 9.76
N TYR A 79 -42.40 26.29 8.83
CA TYR A 79 -42.83 27.31 7.88
C TYR A 79 -42.80 26.76 6.44
N PHE A 80 -43.65 27.26 5.57
CA PHE A 80 -43.62 26.91 4.14
C PHE A 80 -42.68 27.85 3.38
N ASP A 81 -41.71 27.34 2.62
CA ASP A 81 -40.74 28.17 1.89
C ASP A 81 -41.22 28.62 0.50
N GLY A 82 -42.42 28.20 0.10
CA GLY A 82 -42.97 28.38 -1.26
C GLY A 82 -43.01 27.09 -2.07
N ASN A 83 -42.20 26.08 -1.71
CA ASN A 83 -42.15 24.78 -2.39
C ASN A 83 -42.36 23.60 -1.42
N ARG A 84 -41.90 23.72 -0.17
CA ARG A 84 -41.95 22.66 0.83
C ARG A 84 -42.05 23.23 2.25
N TRP A 85 -42.43 22.36 3.17
CA TRP A 85 -42.39 22.66 4.61
C TRP A 85 -40.98 22.48 5.16
N VAL A 86 -40.49 23.50 5.87
CA VAL A 86 -39.17 23.54 6.51
C VAL A 86 -39.35 23.63 8.03
N GLY A 87 -38.75 22.68 8.75
CA GLY A 87 -38.80 22.62 10.21
C GLY A 87 -37.76 23.54 10.85
N LEU A 88 -38.18 24.31 11.85
CA LEU A 88 -37.30 25.11 12.70
C LEU A 88 -36.76 24.21 13.81
N LEU A 89 -35.65 23.54 13.52
CA LEU A 89 -34.98 22.69 14.50
C LEU A 89 -34.36 23.57 15.62
N PRO A 90 -34.48 23.18 16.89
CA PRO A 90 -33.84 23.90 17.98
C PRO A 90 -32.32 23.86 17.76
N LYS A 91 -31.68 25.03 17.83
CA LYS A 91 -30.22 25.11 17.96
C LYS A 91 -29.87 24.66 19.38
N GLU A 92 -29.43 23.42 19.52
CA GLU A 92 -28.80 22.99 20.77
C GLU A 92 -27.52 23.79 21.00
N ASN A 93 -27.33 24.26 22.22
CA ASN A 93 -26.11 24.97 22.57
C ASN A 93 -24.96 23.96 22.54
N PRO A 94 -23.90 24.16 21.73
CA PRO A 94 -22.77 23.22 21.64
C PRO A 94 -22.03 23.00 22.98
N ASN A 95 -22.32 23.82 24.00
CA ASN A 95 -21.77 23.71 25.35
C ASN A 95 -22.79 23.20 26.39
N SER A 96 -23.97 22.73 25.98
CA SER A 96 -24.83 21.97 26.91
C SER A 96 -24.24 20.57 27.07
N SER A 97 -23.35 20.42 28.04
CA SER A 97 -23.09 19.12 28.65
C SER A 97 -24.39 18.65 29.29
N TYR A 98 -25.21 17.92 28.54
CA TYR A 98 -26.29 17.15 29.14
C TYR A 98 -25.67 16.24 30.20
N PRO A 99 -26.19 16.22 31.44
CA PRO A 99 -25.77 15.21 32.40
C PRO A 99 -26.03 13.86 31.75
N ASN A 100 -24.96 13.09 31.65
CA ASN A 100 -24.88 11.73 31.16
C ASN A 100 -25.83 10.79 31.93
N ASN A 101 -27.13 10.87 31.67
CA ASN A 101 -28.04 9.81 32.04
C ASN A 101 -28.14 8.80 30.90
N ASN A 102 -27.85 7.54 31.23
CA ASN A 102 -27.85 6.34 30.40
C ASN A 102 -29.20 6.08 29.70
N THR A 103 -29.63 6.94 28.79
CA THR A 103 -30.63 6.61 27.78
C THR A 103 -29.90 6.36 26.47
N PRO A 104 -30.20 5.26 25.75
CA PRO A 104 -29.62 5.02 24.43
C PRO A 104 -30.05 6.17 23.51
N ASP A 105 -29.12 7.07 23.31
CA ASP A 105 -29.25 8.26 22.48
C ASP A 105 -29.33 7.80 21.01
N VAL A 106 -30.52 7.90 20.41
CA VAL A 106 -30.79 7.46 19.03
C VAL A 106 -30.53 8.59 18.02
N SER A 107 -29.99 9.73 18.44
CA SER A 107 -29.67 10.83 17.54
C SER A 107 -28.15 10.88 17.26
N PRO A 108 -27.73 10.91 15.97
CA PRO A 108 -26.31 11.00 15.65
C PRO A 108 -25.74 12.33 16.14
N LYS A 109 -24.81 12.27 17.10
CA LYS A 109 -24.07 13.43 17.62
C LYS A 109 -23.08 13.91 16.57
N VAL A 110 -23.45 14.93 15.81
CA VAL A 110 -22.53 15.62 14.91
C VAL A 110 -22.13 16.95 15.54
N LYS A 111 -20.85 17.13 15.82
CA LYS A 111 -20.26 18.43 16.13
C LYS A 111 -19.59 18.97 14.87
N GLY A 112 -20.23 19.93 14.20
CA GLY A 112 -19.75 20.56 12.96
C GLY A 112 -20.50 20.12 11.69
N ASP A 113 -19.91 20.35 10.53
CA ASP A 113 -20.53 20.06 9.22
C ASP A 113 -20.33 18.58 8.85
N LEU A 114 -21.19 17.68 9.30
CA LEU A 114 -21.34 16.38 8.63
C LEU A 114 -22.23 16.57 7.41
N ILE A 115 -21.61 16.76 6.25
CA ILE A 115 -22.33 16.74 4.98
C ILE A 115 -22.40 15.28 4.52
N ILE A 116 -23.61 14.72 4.52
CA ILE A 116 -23.90 13.44 3.86
C ILE A 116 -24.52 13.79 2.52
N ASP A 117 -23.69 13.83 1.48
CA ASP A 117 -24.14 13.95 0.09
C ASP A 117 -23.97 12.59 -0.58
N SER A 118 -25.04 12.06 -1.17
CA SER A 118 -25.00 10.89 -2.04
C SER A 118 -24.33 9.66 -1.41
N GLY A 119 -24.50 9.45 -0.10
CA GLY A 119 -23.93 8.31 0.64
C GLY A 119 -22.45 8.45 1.01
N ARG A 120 -21.85 9.64 0.85
CA ARG A 120 -20.45 9.91 1.20
C ARG A 120 -20.37 10.83 2.42
N VAL A 121 -19.61 10.39 3.43
CA VAL A 121 -19.21 11.23 4.57
C VAL A 121 -17.87 11.86 4.25
N GLN A 122 -17.86 13.18 4.06
CA GLN A 122 -16.62 13.95 3.91
C GLN A 122 -16.34 14.70 5.22
N THR A 123 -15.32 14.27 5.95
CA THR A 123 -14.81 15.00 7.12
C THR A 123 -13.30 15.20 6.96
N PRO A 124 -12.73 16.34 7.40
CA PRO A 124 -11.28 16.55 7.37
C PRO A 124 -10.51 15.49 8.20
N ASN A 125 -11.16 14.96 9.24
CA ASN A 125 -10.69 13.85 10.06
C ASN A 125 -11.89 12.94 10.41
N LEU A 126 -11.74 11.62 10.28
CA LEU A 126 -12.72 10.63 10.74
C LEU A 126 -12.13 9.90 11.95
N ASN A 127 -12.76 10.02 13.12
CA ASN A 127 -12.33 9.32 14.33
C ASN A 127 -13.13 8.01 14.49
N VAL A 128 -12.45 6.87 14.36
CA VAL A 128 -13.06 5.53 14.52
C VAL A 128 -12.54 4.94 15.82
N THR A 129 -13.40 4.90 16.84
CA THR A 129 -13.07 4.33 18.16
C THR A 129 -12.61 2.88 18.04
N GLY A 130 -11.43 2.57 18.59
CA GLY A 130 -10.78 1.25 18.51
C GLY A 130 -9.41 1.27 17.81
N PHE A 131 -9.06 2.38 17.15
CA PHE A 131 -7.74 2.62 16.57
C PHE A 131 -7.06 3.79 17.26
N SER A 132 -5.88 3.60 17.83
CA SER A 132 -5.19 4.58 18.69
C SER A 132 -4.74 5.86 17.98
N SER A 133 -4.82 5.93 16.65
CA SER A 133 -4.45 7.10 15.85
C SER A 133 -5.45 7.50 14.76
N ASN A 134 -6.63 6.87 14.68
CA ASN A 134 -7.60 7.09 13.60
C ASN A 134 -7.09 6.91 12.17
N ALA A 135 -5.88 6.37 12.01
CA ALA A 135 -5.39 6.03 10.70
C ALA A 135 -5.97 4.65 10.34
N LEU A 136 -6.74 4.60 9.24
CA LEU A 136 -7.15 3.33 8.61
C LEU A 136 -5.94 2.41 8.35
N VAL A 137 -4.74 3.00 8.26
CA VAL A 137 -3.45 2.33 8.14
C VAL A 137 -2.50 2.84 9.23
N PRO A 138 -1.96 1.99 10.11
CA PRO A 138 -1.08 2.41 11.19
C PRO A 138 0.25 2.96 10.66
N THR A 139 0.84 3.91 11.40
CA THR A 139 2.18 4.43 11.13
C THR A 139 3.20 3.28 11.10
N GLY A 140 4.11 3.32 10.13
CA GLY A 140 5.10 2.27 9.90
C GLY A 140 4.60 1.09 9.06
N ALA A 141 3.31 1.01 8.74
CA ALA A 141 2.83 0.03 7.76
C ALA A 141 3.46 0.29 6.39
N ILE A 142 3.87 -0.79 5.73
CA ILE A 142 4.47 -0.77 4.39
C ILE A 142 3.48 -1.38 3.41
N ILE A 143 3.27 -0.72 2.28
CA ILE A 143 2.45 -1.21 1.18
C ILE A 143 3.21 -1.15 -0.14
N MET A 144 2.71 -1.88 -1.14
CA MET A 144 3.20 -1.79 -2.51
C MET A 144 2.50 -0.66 -3.26
N TRP A 145 3.27 0.10 -4.05
CA TRP A 145 2.83 1.28 -4.80
C TRP A 145 3.21 1.14 -6.28
N SER A 146 2.22 1.28 -7.15
CA SER A 146 2.38 1.18 -8.62
C SER A 146 2.42 2.54 -9.33
N GLY A 147 2.15 3.64 -8.62
CA GLY A 147 2.17 4.98 -9.19
C GLY A 147 3.58 5.56 -9.34
N SER A 148 3.66 6.78 -9.86
CA SER A 148 4.94 7.50 -9.95
C SER A 148 5.53 7.76 -8.56
N ILE A 149 6.85 7.70 -8.43
CA ILE A 149 7.57 8.07 -7.19
C ILE A 149 7.36 9.55 -6.86
N ALA A 150 7.27 10.40 -7.87
CA ALA A 150 7.02 11.84 -7.70
C ALA A 150 5.60 12.14 -7.20
N SER A 151 4.67 11.17 -7.29
CA SER A 151 3.28 11.31 -6.88
C SER A 151 2.94 10.46 -5.65
N ILE A 152 3.95 10.07 -4.85
CA ILE A 152 3.68 9.41 -3.56
C ILE A 152 2.83 10.37 -2.71
N PRO A 153 1.67 9.91 -2.20
CA PRO A 153 0.76 10.78 -1.46
C PRO A 153 1.39 11.36 -0.20
N SER A 154 0.94 12.55 0.20
CA SER A 154 1.29 13.13 1.50
C SER A 154 0.94 12.16 2.64
N GLY A 155 1.79 12.10 3.67
CA GLY A 155 1.68 11.13 4.76
C GLY A 155 2.26 9.75 4.46
N TRP A 156 2.89 9.57 3.29
CA TRP A 156 3.66 8.39 2.89
C TRP A 156 5.06 8.79 2.40
N ALA A 157 6.01 7.86 2.47
CA ALA A 157 7.34 8.03 1.91
C ALA A 157 7.88 6.73 1.32
N LEU A 158 8.88 6.83 0.44
CA LEU A 158 9.59 5.68 -0.10
C LEU A 158 10.42 4.98 0.99
N CYS A 159 10.44 3.65 0.98
CA CYS A 159 11.36 2.83 1.79
C CYS A 159 12.76 2.80 1.16
N ASP A 160 13.54 3.86 1.39
CA ASP A 160 14.85 4.11 0.77
C ASP A 160 16.03 4.14 1.76
N GLY A 161 15.82 3.79 3.03
CA GLY A 161 16.85 3.82 4.08
C GLY A 161 17.05 5.18 4.76
N SER A 162 16.45 6.26 4.27
CA SER A 162 16.56 7.58 4.89
C SER A 162 15.64 7.75 6.10
N PHE A 163 15.94 8.71 6.97
CA PHE A 163 15.05 9.12 8.05
C PHE A 163 14.01 10.11 7.56
N TYR A 164 12.76 9.95 8.00
CA TYR A 164 11.78 11.04 7.97
C TYR A 164 11.92 11.87 9.24
N ILE A 165 12.06 13.18 9.08
CA ILE A 165 12.33 14.12 10.16
C ILE A 165 11.09 14.99 10.39
N TYR A 166 10.60 15.04 11.62
CA TYR A 166 9.38 15.78 11.97
C TYR A 166 9.44 16.32 13.40
N ASN A 167 8.63 17.33 13.69
CA ASN A 167 8.51 17.88 15.05
C ASN A 167 7.41 17.15 15.82
N LEU A 168 7.75 16.62 16.99
CA LEU A 168 6.81 16.04 17.94
C LEU A 168 6.94 16.80 19.27
N ASN A 169 5.89 17.52 19.66
CA ASN A 169 5.85 18.31 20.90
C ASN A 169 7.05 19.28 21.03
N GLY A 170 7.43 19.94 19.94
CA GLY A 170 8.55 20.89 19.90
C GLY A 170 9.94 20.26 19.81
N ASN A 171 10.05 18.93 19.74
CA ASN A 171 11.31 18.23 19.58
C ASN A 171 11.46 17.60 18.19
N MET A 172 12.66 17.70 17.64
CA MET A 172 12.99 17.03 16.38
C MET A 172 13.05 15.51 16.58
N THR A 173 12.20 14.79 15.87
CA THR A 173 12.07 13.33 15.95
C THR A 173 12.45 12.71 14.61
N PHE A 174 13.11 11.56 14.67
CA PHE A 174 13.61 10.82 13.52
C PHE A 174 12.86 9.50 13.40
N PHE A 175 12.21 9.28 12.26
CA PHE A 175 11.52 8.05 11.95
C PHE A 175 12.34 7.25 10.91
N PRO A 176 12.95 6.12 11.29
CA PRO A 176 13.76 5.32 10.36
C PRO A 176 12.88 4.65 9.31
N LYS A 177 13.20 4.83 8.04
CA LYS A 177 12.58 4.08 6.93
C LYS A 177 13.53 2.95 6.51
N PRO A 178 13.06 1.70 6.33
CA PRO A 178 13.92 0.64 5.81
C PRO A 178 14.32 0.94 4.35
N ASP A 179 15.46 0.43 3.91
CA ASP A 179 15.80 0.41 2.47
C ASP A 179 15.33 -0.89 1.86
N LEU A 180 14.24 -0.84 1.09
CA LEU A 180 13.64 -2.00 0.43
C LEU A 180 13.85 -1.98 -1.09
N ARG A 181 14.66 -1.06 -1.62
CA ARG A 181 14.91 -0.96 -3.06
C ARG A 181 15.68 -2.19 -3.54
N GLY A 182 15.16 -2.85 -4.57
CA GLY A 182 15.79 -4.02 -5.17
C GLY A 182 15.79 -5.29 -4.32
N LYS A 183 14.98 -5.33 -3.24
CA LYS A 183 14.89 -6.47 -2.33
C LYS A 183 13.56 -7.21 -2.48
N PHE A 184 13.61 -8.52 -2.32
CA PHE A 184 12.42 -9.34 -2.06
C PHE A 184 12.13 -9.37 -0.56
N ILE A 185 10.85 -9.48 -0.20
CA ILE A 185 10.40 -9.50 1.19
C ILE A 185 10.26 -10.94 1.65
N ALA A 186 10.95 -11.29 2.73
CA ALA A 186 10.76 -12.53 3.46
C ALA A 186 9.83 -12.29 4.66
N GLY A 187 8.99 -13.28 4.98
CA GLY A 187 8.15 -13.26 6.18
C GLY A 187 9.00 -13.44 7.44
N TYR A 188 8.67 -12.68 8.49
CA TYR A 188 9.28 -12.88 9.80
C TYR A 188 8.96 -14.28 10.33
N ASP A 189 10.00 -14.99 10.79
CA ASP A 189 9.88 -16.31 11.40
C ASP A 189 10.84 -16.39 12.60
N PRO A 190 10.32 -16.41 13.85
CA PRO A 190 11.17 -16.45 15.05
C PRO A 190 11.94 -17.76 15.20
N SER A 191 11.55 -18.83 14.49
CA SER A 191 12.19 -20.14 14.57
C SER A 191 13.38 -20.28 13.61
N ASN A 192 13.55 -19.35 12.67
CA ASN A 192 14.61 -19.36 11.69
C ASN A 192 15.56 -18.17 11.91
N THR A 193 16.84 -18.43 12.12
CA THR A 193 17.85 -17.39 12.38
C THR A 193 17.99 -16.35 11.27
N ASP A 194 17.67 -16.72 10.03
CA ASP A 194 17.72 -15.79 8.89
C ASP A 194 16.55 -14.81 8.89
N TYR A 195 15.42 -15.17 9.51
CA TYR A 195 14.16 -14.43 9.45
C TYR A 195 13.63 -13.96 10.82
N SER A 196 14.37 -14.22 11.91
CA SER A 196 13.97 -13.92 13.29
C SER A 196 14.24 -12.47 13.72
N THR A 197 14.80 -11.64 12.85
CA THR A 197 15.09 -10.23 13.14
C THR A 197 14.56 -9.35 12.02
N ILE A 198 13.65 -8.42 12.35
CA ILE A 198 13.11 -7.45 11.41
C ILE A 198 14.24 -6.56 10.87
N GLY A 199 14.30 -6.44 9.54
CA GLY A 199 15.32 -5.66 8.85
C GLY A 199 16.58 -6.45 8.47
N ASN A 200 16.71 -7.72 8.89
CA ASN A 200 17.77 -8.59 8.40
C ASN A 200 17.70 -8.68 6.86
N SER A 201 18.85 -8.60 6.19
CA SER A 201 18.97 -8.61 4.73
C SER A 201 20.09 -9.55 4.32
N SER A 202 19.80 -10.47 3.40
CA SER A 202 20.75 -11.44 2.86
C SER A 202 20.39 -11.76 1.40
N GLY A 203 21.21 -12.60 0.74
CA GLY A 203 21.03 -13.03 -0.65
C GLY A 203 21.72 -12.13 -1.68
N THR A 204 21.83 -12.67 -2.90
CA THR A 204 22.43 -11.98 -4.06
C THR A 204 21.56 -12.17 -5.30
N ASN A 205 21.61 -11.19 -6.20
CA ASN A 205 20.92 -11.25 -7.51
C ASN A 205 21.70 -12.02 -8.57
N GLN A 206 22.95 -12.37 -8.26
CA GLN A 206 23.81 -13.15 -9.14
C GLN A 206 24.54 -14.20 -8.32
N VAL A 207 24.72 -15.38 -8.92
CA VAL A 207 25.47 -16.49 -8.34
C VAL A 207 26.52 -16.93 -9.35
N THR A 208 27.74 -17.10 -8.87
CA THR A 208 28.80 -17.78 -9.62
C THR A 208 28.87 -19.21 -9.11
N LEU A 209 28.73 -20.19 -10.00
CA LEU A 209 28.90 -21.59 -9.60
C LEU A 209 30.38 -21.86 -9.32
N GLU A 210 30.66 -22.32 -8.12
CA GLU A 210 31.95 -22.85 -7.72
C GLU A 210 31.97 -24.38 -7.87
N LYS A 211 33.16 -24.97 -7.91
CA LYS A 211 33.34 -26.43 -7.92
C LYS A 211 32.56 -27.12 -6.79
N ALA A 212 32.47 -26.49 -5.62
CA ALA A 212 31.72 -27.00 -4.48
C ALA A 212 30.20 -27.08 -4.73
N ASN A 213 29.66 -26.29 -5.66
CA ASN A 213 28.24 -26.31 -6.03
C ASN A 213 27.90 -27.43 -7.03
N LEU A 214 28.90 -28.08 -7.62
CA LEU A 214 28.70 -29.18 -8.56
C LEU A 214 28.82 -30.53 -7.85
N PRO A 215 27.79 -31.40 -7.92
CA PRO A 215 27.92 -32.77 -7.42
C PRO A 215 29.09 -33.51 -8.05
N ARG A 216 29.70 -34.42 -7.28
CA ARG A 216 30.70 -35.35 -7.82
C ARG A 216 30.08 -36.11 -9.00
N HIS A 217 30.79 -36.14 -10.11
CA HIS A 217 30.38 -36.88 -11.29
C HIS A 217 31.61 -37.54 -11.90
N GLN A 218 31.39 -38.60 -12.66
CA GLN A 218 32.44 -39.33 -13.36
C GLN A 218 32.18 -39.25 -14.86
N HIS A 219 33.25 -39.04 -15.63
CA HIS A 219 33.23 -39.20 -17.08
C HIS A 219 33.85 -40.53 -17.43
N THR A 220 33.17 -41.33 -18.26
CA THR A 220 33.76 -42.52 -18.87
C THR A 220 34.23 -42.13 -20.26
N ILE A 221 35.53 -42.13 -20.47
CA ILE A 221 36.12 -41.88 -21.79
C ILE A 221 36.29 -43.21 -22.50
N GLY A 222 35.70 -43.35 -23.68
CA GLY A 222 35.95 -44.47 -24.60
C GLY A 222 37.03 -44.12 -25.63
N GLU A 223 37.69 -45.13 -26.19
CA GLU A 223 38.64 -44.91 -27.29
C GLU A 223 37.91 -44.35 -28.52
N GLY A 224 38.25 -43.15 -28.99
CA GLY A 224 38.04 -42.78 -30.40
C GLY A 224 37.33 -41.46 -30.76
N SER A 225 36.93 -40.56 -29.85
CA SER A 225 36.24 -39.32 -30.28
C SER A 225 36.61 -38.02 -29.57
N ASP A 226 37.25 -38.05 -28.39
CA ASP A 226 37.13 -36.88 -27.50
C ASP A 226 38.45 -36.13 -27.22
N GLY A 227 39.57 -36.36 -27.92
CA GLY A 227 40.62 -35.32 -28.05
C GLY A 227 41.58 -34.97 -26.87
N GLY A 228 41.57 -35.61 -25.70
CA GLY A 228 42.53 -35.32 -24.62
C GLY A 228 43.76 -36.24 -24.62
N THR A 229 44.93 -35.73 -24.23
CA THR A 229 46.23 -36.41 -24.28
C THR A 229 46.74 -36.79 -22.91
N PHE A 230 47.00 -38.08 -22.69
CA PHE A 230 47.78 -38.56 -21.55
C PHE A 230 49.11 -39.15 -22.04
N SER A 231 50.17 -38.93 -21.26
CA SER A 231 51.53 -39.34 -21.59
C SER A 231 51.68 -40.86 -21.47
N GLN A 232 51.91 -41.49 -22.64
CA GLN A 232 52.60 -42.76 -22.85
C GLN A 232 52.29 -43.92 -21.89
N ASP A 233 51.49 -44.87 -22.34
CA ASP A 233 51.80 -46.27 -22.03
C ASP A 233 53.01 -46.65 -22.89
N GLY A 234 54.15 -46.83 -22.21
CA GLY A 234 55.44 -47.05 -22.83
C GLY A 234 55.40 -48.27 -23.76
N ASN A 235 55.96 -48.08 -24.96
CA ASN A 235 56.25 -49.15 -25.91
C ASN A 235 56.84 -50.36 -25.17
N HIS A 236 56.18 -51.51 -25.25
CA HIS A 236 56.74 -52.75 -24.71
C HIS A 236 56.94 -53.78 -25.82
N SER A 237 58.02 -54.55 -25.69
CA SER A 237 58.36 -55.69 -26.54
C SER A 237 58.44 -56.95 -25.68
N HIS A 238 58.03 -58.09 -26.20
CA HIS A 238 58.24 -59.37 -25.54
C HIS A 238 59.56 -59.99 -25.99
N LEU A 239 60.23 -60.74 -25.11
CA LEU A 239 61.40 -61.52 -25.47
C LEU A 239 60.96 -62.93 -25.83
N ILE A 240 61.31 -63.39 -27.02
CA ILE A 240 61.21 -64.81 -27.38
C ILE A 240 62.60 -65.42 -27.16
N GLY A 241 62.69 -66.35 -26.20
CA GLY A 241 63.91 -67.11 -25.95
C GLY A 241 64.09 -68.22 -27.00
N TYR A 242 65.33 -68.46 -27.41
CA TYR A 242 65.67 -69.62 -28.24
C TYR A 242 66.82 -70.41 -27.64
N ASP A 243 66.77 -71.73 -27.83
CA ASP A 243 67.86 -72.66 -27.55
C ASP A 243 68.35 -73.24 -28.87
N SER A 244 69.66 -73.26 -29.07
CA SER A 244 70.35 -73.82 -30.24
C SER A 244 70.01 -75.28 -30.56
N GLN A 245 69.36 -76.02 -29.65
CA GLN A 245 68.83 -77.36 -29.91
C GLN A 245 67.45 -77.37 -30.58
N GLN A 246 66.69 -76.26 -30.53
CA GLN A 246 65.38 -76.15 -31.13
C GLN A 246 65.45 -75.43 -32.48
N LYS A 247 65.64 -76.20 -33.56
CA LYS A 247 65.35 -75.73 -34.93
C LYS A 247 63.85 -75.57 -35.11
N SER A 248 63.28 -74.50 -34.57
CA SER A 248 61.93 -74.07 -34.95
C SER A 248 62.04 -73.06 -36.07
N GLY A 249 61.91 -73.56 -37.31
CA GLY A 249 61.85 -72.74 -38.50
C GLY A 249 60.56 -71.93 -38.53
N GLY A 250 60.64 -70.66 -38.12
CA GLY A 250 59.65 -69.63 -38.42
C GLY A 250 60.17 -68.73 -39.52
N ASN A 251 59.74 -68.96 -40.76
CA ASN A 251 59.98 -68.08 -41.91
C ASN A 251 59.28 -66.73 -41.66
N THR A 252 60.03 -65.69 -41.29
CA THR A 252 59.94 -64.29 -41.77
C THR A 252 60.66 -63.36 -40.79
N GLY A 253 61.81 -62.82 -41.20
CA GLY A 253 62.53 -61.78 -40.44
C GLY A 253 64.03 -61.99 -40.47
N THR A 254 64.77 -61.04 -41.02
CA THR A 254 66.16 -61.15 -41.50
C THR A 254 67.27 -61.23 -40.45
N ASP A 255 66.96 -61.51 -39.17
CA ASP A 255 68.00 -61.67 -38.14
C ASP A 255 68.25 -63.15 -37.84
N VAL A 256 69.02 -63.79 -38.72
CA VAL A 256 69.63 -65.08 -38.43
C VAL A 256 70.70 -64.86 -37.37
N VAL A 257 70.36 -65.12 -36.11
CA VAL A 257 71.38 -65.23 -35.06
C VAL A 257 72.23 -66.47 -35.37
N ARG A 258 73.39 -66.25 -36.01
CA ARG A 258 74.41 -67.28 -36.21
C ARG A 258 75.15 -67.53 -34.88
N GLY A 259 74.49 -68.22 -33.96
CA GLY A 259 75.07 -68.65 -32.69
C GLY A 259 75.89 -69.93 -32.86
N TYR A 260 77.10 -69.96 -32.30
CA TYR A 260 77.88 -71.19 -32.11
C TYR A 260 77.17 -72.15 -31.12
N PRO A 261 77.46 -73.47 -31.17
CA PRO A 261 76.80 -74.45 -30.30
C PRO A 261 76.97 -74.09 -28.81
N GLY A 262 75.84 -74.01 -28.08
CA GLY A 262 75.81 -73.69 -26.64
C GLY A 262 75.39 -72.27 -26.28
N ASN A 263 75.06 -71.41 -27.26
CA ASN A 263 74.61 -70.05 -27.00
C ASN A 263 73.09 -70.00 -26.75
N THR A 264 72.67 -69.52 -25.58
CA THR A 264 71.28 -69.16 -25.27
C THR A 264 71.11 -67.65 -25.38
N GLY A 265 69.99 -67.19 -25.91
CA GLY A 265 69.75 -65.77 -26.12
C GLY A 265 68.28 -65.42 -26.29
N ASN A 266 68.00 -64.12 -26.25
CA ASN A 266 66.65 -63.57 -26.37
C ASN A 266 66.60 -62.64 -27.59
N VAL A 267 65.55 -62.75 -28.40
CA VAL A 267 65.24 -61.79 -29.47
C VAL A 267 63.94 -61.06 -29.10
N SER A 268 63.94 -59.73 -29.16
CA SER A 268 62.73 -58.95 -28.92
C SER A 268 61.78 -59.05 -30.11
N THR A 269 60.48 -59.22 -29.85
CA THR A 269 59.44 -59.02 -30.85
C THR A 269 59.38 -57.56 -31.30
N SER A 270 58.85 -57.28 -32.48
CA SER A 270 58.40 -55.92 -32.82
C SER A 270 57.35 -55.46 -31.80
N GLY A 271 57.47 -54.24 -31.29
CA GLY A 271 56.50 -53.70 -30.33
C GLY A 271 55.09 -53.67 -30.94
N ALA A 272 54.07 -54.00 -30.14
CA ALA A 272 52.70 -53.67 -30.53
C ALA A 272 52.63 -52.14 -30.65
N GLY A 273 52.34 -51.65 -31.86
CA GLY A 273 52.46 -50.24 -32.19
C GLY A 273 51.81 -49.34 -31.15
N ALA A 274 52.44 -48.20 -30.89
CA ALA A 274 51.92 -47.21 -29.95
C ALA A 274 50.47 -46.85 -30.35
N HIS A 275 49.52 -47.24 -29.51
CA HIS A 275 48.12 -46.87 -29.67
C HIS A 275 47.80 -45.77 -28.67
N ARG A 276 46.95 -44.83 -29.07
CA ARG A 276 46.70 -43.59 -28.35
C ARG A 276 45.21 -43.50 -28.05
N HIS A 277 44.89 -43.45 -26.77
CA HIS A 277 43.54 -43.15 -26.29
C HIS A 277 43.38 -41.64 -26.20
N THR A 278 42.32 -41.09 -26.80
CA THR A 278 42.03 -39.65 -26.71
C THR A 278 40.70 -39.37 -26.05
N GLY A 279 40.70 -38.55 -25.00
CA GLY A 279 39.48 -37.94 -24.45
C GLY A 279 39.72 -36.76 -23.52
N THR A 280 39.00 -35.65 -23.75
CA THR A 280 39.07 -34.41 -22.97
C THR A 280 38.01 -34.42 -21.89
N THR A 281 38.44 -34.25 -20.64
CA THR A 281 37.58 -33.90 -19.52
C THR A 281 38.03 -32.54 -18.97
N GLY A 282 37.70 -31.46 -19.69
CA GLY A 282 38.10 -30.08 -19.31
C GLY A 282 39.59 -29.80 -19.47
N ASP A 283 39.97 -28.53 -19.61
CA ASP A 283 41.34 -28.08 -19.90
C ASP A 283 42.30 -28.13 -18.70
N GLY A 284 41.87 -28.68 -17.55
CA GLY A 284 42.67 -28.89 -16.35
C GLY A 284 43.30 -27.63 -15.74
N THR A 285 43.00 -26.44 -16.27
CA THR A 285 43.56 -25.16 -15.85
C THR A 285 42.47 -24.19 -15.40
N SER A 286 41.24 -24.41 -15.86
CA SER A 286 40.00 -24.03 -15.22
C SER A 286 39.24 -25.31 -14.87
N ASP A 287 38.41 -25.36 -13.83
CA ASP A 287 37.53 -26.51 -13.57
C ASP A 287 36.43 -26.68 -14.67
N GLY A 288 36.70 -26.29 -15.94
CA GLY A 288 35.73 -26.16 -17.02
C GLY A 288 34.70 -25.04 -16.77
N LEU A 289 34.82 -24.34 -15.64
CA LEU A 289 33.96 -23.25 -15.24
C LEU A 289 34.55 -21.96 -15.81
N ASN A 290 34.04 -21.54 -16.97
CA ASN A 290 34.04 -20.13 -17.35
C ASN A 290 33.13 -19.40 -16.35
N ALA A 291 33.59 -19.22 -15.11
CA ALA A 291 32.83 -18.84 -13.91
C ALA A 291 32.17 -17.46 -14.02
N GLN A 292 31.20 -17.35 -14.93
CA GLN A 292 30.42 -16.18 -15.19
C GLN A 292 29.22 -16.20 -14.25
N PRO A 293 28.97 -15.11 -13.51
CA PRO A 293 27.77 -15.00 -12.71
C PRO A 293 26.52 -15.12 -13.59
N PHE A 294 25.52 -15.86 -13.14
CA PHE A 294 24.21 -15.88 -13.76
C PHE A 294 23.17 -15.23 -12.85
N ASP A 295 22.16 -14.62 -13.47
CA ASP A 295 21.04 -14.00 -12.77
C ASP A 295 20.13 -15.09 -12.20
N ASN A 296 19.91 -15.08 -10.89
CA ASN A 296 19.07 -16.04 -10.18
C ASN A 296 17.68 -15.47 -9.82
N ARG A 297 17.33 -14.27 -10.31
CA ARG A 297 16.04 -13.65 -10.00
C ARG A 297 14.92 -14.28 -10.82
N PRO A 298 13.76 -14.60 -10.19
CA PRO A 298 12.54 -14.93 -10.93
C PRO A 298 12.09 -13.77 -11.83
N VAL A 299 11.26 -14.04 -12.84
CA VAL A 299 10.57 -12.98 -13.60
C VAL A 299 9.78 -12.10 -12.63
N TYR A 300 9.94 -10.77 -12.72
CA TYR A 300 9.40 -9.83 -11.74
C TYR A 300 8.67 -8.65 -12.39
N TYR A 301 7.74 -8.08 -11.63
CA TYR A 301 7.09 -6.79 -11.89
C TYR A 301 7.48 -5.81 -10.78
N VAL A 302 7.90 -4.60 -11.14
CA VAL A 302 8.46 -3.64 -10.18
C VAL A 302 7.35 -2.80 -9.55
N LEU A 303 7.24 -2.87 -8.23
CA LEU A 303 6.45 -1.96 -7.39
C LEU A 303 7.38 -1.27 -6.40
N ALA A 304 7.04 -0.03 -6.03
CA ALA A 304 7.72 0.65 -4.94
C ALA A 304 7.16 0.18 -3.59
N TYR A 305 8.02 0.12 -2.57
CA TYR A 305 7.56 -0.01 -1.19
C TYR A 305 7.48 1.37 -0.55
N ILE A 306 6.29 1.75 -0.09
CA ILE A 306 6.07 3.01 0.63
C ILE A 306 5.59 2.74 2.06
N ILE A 307 6.00 3.60 2.98
CA ILE A 307 5.72 3.48 4.42
C ILE A 307 4.83 4.63 4.89
N LYS A 308 3.86 4.32 5.75
CA LYS A 308 2.99 5.31 6.37
C LYS A 308 3.79 6.12 7.38
N LEU A 309 3.85 7.43 7.20
CA LEU A 309 4.52 8.36 8.10
C LEU A 309 3.68 8.65 9.36
N PRO A 310 4.33 9.03 10.48
CA PRO A 310 3.66 9.48 11.70
C PRO A 310 2.83 10.76 11.50
#